data_AF-A0A923MZT7-F1
#
_entry.id   AF-A0A923MZT7-F1
#
_cell.length_a   1.000
_cell.length_b   1.000
_cell.length_c   1.000
_cell.angle_alpha   90.00
_cell.angle_beta   90.00
_cell.angle_gamma   90.00
#
_symmetry.space_group_name_H-M   'P 1'
#
loop_
_entity.id
_entity.type
_entity.pdbx_description
1 polymer ?
#
loop_
_entity_poly.entity_id
_entity_poly.type
_entity_poly.pdbx_seq_one_letter_code
_entity_poly.pdbx_strand_id
1 'polypeptide(L)'
;MAKKSIIIDEKAHSELGKLSESLRMNLGALIQEMIYYFKKTGIDPKDAVNKNPALMVSALDKRIVSFLKVQERDILKPLRQDVFNYQNDQKEATTKLISSINKILSQHAERTAELKKNHLENLNIINQSDAEKTKMIVTELQKNRQAIIHICQLLDDKNKSGTVDKIKSLFS
;
A
#
# COMPACT_ATOMS: atom_id res chain seq x y z
N MET A 1 14.80 -65.01 -46.67
CA MET A 1 13.52 -64.32 -46.96
C MET A 1 12.85 -65.03 -48.14
N ALA A 2 11.56 -65.33 -48.04
CA ALA A 2 10.80 -65.83 -49.18
C ALA A 2 10.66 -64.70 -50.23
N LYS A 3 10.95 -65.01 -51.49
CA LYS A 3 10.77 -64.04 -52.59
C LYS A 3 9.28 -63.84 -52.81
N LYS A 4 8.82 -62.59 -52.76
CA LYS A 4 7.44 -62.19 -53.07
C LYS A 4 7.49 -61.19 -54.21
N SER A 5 6.59 -61.35 -55.17
CA SER A 5 6.46 -60.45 -56.33
C SER A 5 5.21 -59.59 -56.18
N ILE A 6 5.29 -58.33 -56.58
CA ILE A 6 4.18 -57.37 -56.59
C ILE A 6 4.00 -56.91 -58.04
N ILE A 7 2.75 -56.85 -58.49
CA ILE A 7 2.40 -56.33 -59.81
C ILE A 7 2.13 -54.83 -59.67
N ILE A 8 2.88 -54.01 -60.41
CA ILE A 8 2.73 -52.56 -60.50
C ILE A 8 2.79 -52.15 -61.97
N ASP A 9 2.24 -50.98 -62.29
CA ASP A 9 2.33 -50.41 -63.63
C ASP A 9 3.76 -49.92 -63.92
N GLU A 10 4.07 -49.86 -65.22
CA GLU A 10 5.41 -49.49 -65.70
C GLU A 10 5.82 -48.06 -65.26
N LYS A 11 4.85 -47.13 -65.19
CA LYS A 11 5.10 -45.76 -64.74
C LYS A 11 5.45 -45.73 -63.25
N ALA A 12 4.68 -46.39 -62.40
CA ALA A 12 5.01 -46.50 -60.98
C ALA A 12 6.34 -47.23 -60.73
N HIS A 13 6.70 -48.23 -61.56
CA HIS A 13 8.00 -48.88 -61.46
C HIS A 13 9.16 -47.93 -61.77
N SER A 14 9.02 -47.11 -62.82
CA SER A 14 10.01 -46.08 -63.17
C SER A 14 10.17 -45.03 -62.05
N GLU A 15 9.06 -44.54 -61.50
CA GLU A 15 9.08 -43.57 -60.39
C GLU A 15 9.64 -44.19 -59.10
N LEU A 16 9.32 -45.45 -58.81
CA LEU A 16 9.91 -46.18 -57.68
C LEU A 16 11.44 -46.32 -57.85
N GLY A 17 11.92 -46.54 -59.08
CA GLY A 17 13.36 -46.53 -59.41
C GLY A 17 14.02 -45.20 -59.05
N LYS A 18 13.48 -44.09 -59.55
CA LYS A 18 13.97 -42.73 -59.23
C LYS A 18 13.95 -42.43 -57.73
N LEU A 19 12.89 -42.84 -57.04
CA LEU A 19 12.75 -42.65 -55.59
C LEU A 19 13.78 -43.47 -54.81
N SER A 20 14.04 -44.69 -55.25
CA SER A 20 15.07 -45.58 -54.70
C SER A 20 16.47 -44.99 -54.85
N GLU A 21 16.78 -44.40 -56.01
CA GLU A 21 18.04 -43.70 -56.27
C GLU A 21 18.19 -42.44 -55.42
N SER A 22 17.13 -41.62 -55.34
CA SER A 22 17.10 -40.39 -54.53
C SER A 22 17.33 -40.66 -53.05
N LEU A 23 16.69 -41.70 -52.51
CA LEU A 23 16.81 -42.09 -51.10
C LEU A 23 18.00 -43.02 -50.83
N ARG A 24 18.75 -43.41 -51.86
CA ARG A 24 19.89 -44.36 -51.78
C ARG A 24 19.52 -45.68 -51.11
N MET A 25 18.37 -46.22 -51.47
CA MET A 25 17.84 -47.48 -50.93
C MET A 25 17.69 -48.52 -52.04
N ASN A 26 17.64 -49.80 -51.65
CA ASN A 26 17.23 -50.87 -52.55
C ASN A 26 15.69 -50.89 -52.68
N LEU A 27 15.15 -51.16 -53.87
CA LEU A 27 13.71 -51.17 -54.15
C LEU A 27 12.89 -51.99 -53.13
N GLY A 28 13.37 -53.19 -52.80
CA GLY A 28 12.71 -54.05 -51.80
C GLY A 28 12.73 -53.45 -50.39
N ALA A 29 13.82 -52.78 -50.00
CA ALA A 29 13.94 -52.12 -48.70
C ALA A 29 13.06 -50.86 -48.64
N LEU A 30 12.99 -50.10 -49.73
CA LEU A 30 12.14 -48.92 -49.83
C LEU A 30 10.66 -49.30 -49.66
N ILE A 31 10.18 -50.34 -50.34
CA ILE A 31 8.79 -50.82 -50.20
C ILE A 31 8.50 -51.26 -48.76
N GLN A 32 9.43 -51.96 -48.11
CA GLN A 32 9.27 -52.37 -46.71
C GLN A 32 9.15 -51.15 -45.78
N GLU A 33 10.03 -50.17 -45.93
CA GLU A 33 9.97 -48.93 -45.14
C GLU A 33 8.70 -48.12 -45.43
N MET A 34 8.21 -48.09 -46.67
CA MET A 34 6.93 -47.46 -46.99
C MET A 34 5.76 -48.14 -46.27
N ILE A 35 5.73 -49.48 -46.25
CA ILE A 35 4.70 -50.24 -45.51
C ILE A 35 4.75 -49.90 -44.01
N TYR A 36 5.94 -49.88 -43.42
CA TYR A 36 6.09 -49.51 -42.00
C TYR A 36 5.75 -48.05 -41.74
N TYR A 37 6.13 -47.15 -42.63
CA TYR A 37 5.81 -45.72 -42.55
C TYR A 37 4.30 -45.49 -42.56
N PHE A 38 3.56 -46.04 -43.54
CA PHE A 38 2.11 -45.88 -43.59
C PHE A 38 1.40 -46.56 -42.40
N LYS A 39 1.90 -47.72 -41.95
CA LYS A 39 1.38 -48.39 -40.75
C LYS A 39 1.60 -47.57 -39.47
N LYS A 40 2.78 -46.95 -39.33
CA LYS A 40 3.16 -46.18 -38.14
C LYS A 40 2.53 -44.79 -38.11
N THR A 41 2.42 -44.14 -39.27
CA THR A 41 1.87 -42.77 -39.38
C THR A 41 0.35 -42.75 -39.56
N GLY A 42 -0.26 -43.83 -40.04
CA GLY A 42 -1.70 -43.87 -40.34
C GLY A 42 -2.12 -42.94 -41.48
N ILE A 43 -1.16 -42.39 -42.22
CA ILE A 43 -1.41 -41.53 -43.38
C ILE A 43 -1.90 -42.42 -44.52
N ASP A 44 -3.05 -42.06 -45.09
CA ASP A 44 -3.56 -42.73 -46.28
C ASP A 44 -2.74 -42.25 -47.48
N PRO A 45 -2.01 -43.13 -48.20
CA PRO A 45 -1.23 -42.74 -49.37
C PRO A 45 -2.08 -42.15 -50.50
N LYS A 46 -3.41 -42.36 -50.50
CA LYS A 46 -4.34 -41.74 -51.46
C LYS A 46 -4.72 -40.30 -51.11
N ASP A 47 -4.56 -39.90 -49.85
CA ASP A 47 -4.94 -38.58 -49.33
C ASP A 47 -3.76 -37.89 -48.60
N ALA A 48 -2.55 -38.08 -49.16
CA ALA A 48 -1.31 -37.59 -48.57
C ALA A 48 -1.23 -36.05 -48.47
N VAL A 49 -2.03 -35.32 -49.25
CA VAL A 49 -2.06 -33.85 -49.26
C VAL A 49 -2.72 -33.30 -47.98
N ASN A 50 -3.84 -33.88 -47.54
CA ASN A 50 -4.58 -33.38 -46.37
C ASN A 50 -4.00 -33.84 -45.03
N LYS A 51 -3.24 -34.94 -45.03
CA LYS A 51 -2.60 -35.50 -43.83
C LYS A 51 -1.11 -35.17 -43.70
N ASN A 52 -0.63 -34.14 -44.41
CA ASN A 52 0.77 -33.72 -44.32
C ASN A 52 1.10 -33.18 -42.91
N PRO A 53 2.07 -33.78 -42.19
CA PRO A 53 2.47 -33.34 -40.85
C PRO A 53 2.84 -31.85 -40.76
N ALA A 54 3.42 -31.27 -41.81
CA ALA A 54 3.79 -29.86 -41.84
C ALA A 54 2.56 -28.92 -41.76
N LEU A 55 1.46 -29.29 -42.42
CA LEU A 55 0.21 -28.54 -42.36
C LEU A 55 -0.43 -28.63 -40.97
N MET A 56 -0.34 -29.79 -40.31
CA MET A 56 -0.83 -29.95 -38.94
C MET A 56 -0.03 -29.10 -37.95
N VAL A 57 1.30 -29.07 -38.07
CA VAL A 57 2.16 -28.21 -37.23
C VAL A 57 1.84 -26.73 -37.44
N SER A 58 1.66 -26.30 -38.69
CA SER A 58 1.27 -24.90 -38.99
C SER A 58 -0.11 -24.55 -38.43
N ALA A 59 -1.08 -25.48 -38.46
CA ALA A 59 -2.39 -25.28 -37.86
C ALA A 59 -2.32 -25.16 -36.33
N LEU A 60 -1.48 -25.96 -35.68
CA LEU A 60 -1.22 -25.86 -34.24
C LEU A 60 -0.59 -24.51 -33.87
N ASP A 61 0.42 -24.07 -34.64
CA ASP A 61 1.05 -22.77 -34.42
C ASP A 61 0.04 -21.61 -34.53
N LYS A 62 -0.80 -21.61 -35.58
CA LYS A 62 -1.89 -20.63 -35.72
C LYS A 62 -2.85 -20.64 -34.53
N ARG A 63 -3.17 -21.81 -33.99
CA ARG A 63 -4.05 -21.95 -32.81
C ARG A 63 -3.39 -21.37 -31.56
N ILE A 64 -2.10 -21.63 -31.35
CA ILE A 64 -1.35 -21.09 -30.21
C ILE A 64 -1.27 -19.56 -30.30
N VAL A 65 -0.90 -19.02 -31.46
CA VAL A 65 -0.85 -17.57 -31.68
C VAL A 65 -2.21 -16.92 -31.47
N SER A 66 -3.28 -17.55 -31.96
CA SER A 66 -4.66 -17.07 -31.76
C SER A 66 -5.03 -17.07 -30.26
N PHE A 67 -4.71 -18.14 -29.54
CA PHE A 67 -4.95 -18.23 -28.10
C PHE A 67 -4.20 -17.14 -27.33
N LEU A 68 -2.92 -16.91 -27.64
CA LEU A 68 -2.13 -15.85 -27.01
C LEU A 68 -2.71 -14.46 -27.27
N LYS A 69 -3.17 -14.19 -28.49
CA LYS A 69 -3.83 -12.92 -28.83
C LYS A 69 -5.12 -12.70 -28.04
N VAL A 70 -5.91 -13.76 -27.86
CA VAL A 70 -7.13 -13.72 -27.04
C VAL A 70 -6.80 -13.48 -25.57
N GLN A 71 -5.82 -14.19 -25.02
CA GLN A 71 -5.35 -13.97 -23.64
C GLN A 71 -4.84 -12.54 -23.42
N GLU A 72 -4.07 -12.01 -24.37
CA GLU A 72 -3.57 -10.63 -24.30
C GLU A 72 -4.72 -9.61 -24.32
N ARG A 73 -5.66 -9.78 -25.26
CA ARG A 73 -6.77 -8.84 -25.44
C ARG A 73 -7.78 -8.89 -24.30
N ASP A 74 -8.16 -10.08 -23.88
CA ASP A 74 -9.32 -10.28 -22.99
C ASP A 74 -8.92 -10.32 -21.52
N ILE A 75 -7.64 -10.57 -21.20
CA ILE A 75 -7.17 -10.68 -19.82
C ILE A 75 -6.06 -9.67 -19.53
N LEU A 76 -4.93 -9.74 -20.25
CA LEU A 76 -3.74 -8.97 -19.87
C LEU A 76 -3.92 -7.45 -20.06
N LYS A 77 -4.59 -7.03 -21.14
CA LYS A 77 -4.87 -5.60 -21.39
C LYS A 77 -5.82 -5.00 -20.35
N PRO A 78 -6.98 -5.61 -20.05
CA PRO A 78 -7.84 -5.16 -18.95
C PRO A 78 -7.12 -5.13 -17.62
N LEU A 79 -6.39 -6.20 -17.26
CA LEU A 79 -5.66 -6.26 -15.99
C LEU A 79 -4.65 -5.12 -15.86
N ARG A 80 -3.92 -4.81 -16.93
CA ARG A 80 -2.99 -3.67 -16.94
C ARG A 80 -3.72 -2.35 -16.72
N GLN A 81 -4.89 -2.17 -17.34
CA GLN A 81 -5.69 -0.96 -17.16
C GLN A 81 -6.24 -0.86 -15.74
N ASP A 82 -6.71 -1.95 -15.16
CA ASP A 82 -7.24 -1.99 -13.79
C ASP A 82 -6.16 -1.66 -12.77
N VAL A 83 -4.95 -2.23 -12.94
CA VAL A 83 -3.79 -1.91 -12.08
C VAL A 83 -3.42 -0.43 -12.19
N PHE A 84 -3.43 0.14 -13.40
CA PHE A 84 -3.16 1.55 -13.62
C PHE A 84 -4.21 2.45 -12.96
N ASN A 85 -5.49 2.12 -13.12
CA ASN A 85 -6.60 2.85 -12.50
C ASN A 85 -6.49 2.78 -10.97
N TYR A 86 -6.28 1.58 -10.43
CA TYR A 86 -6.09 1.37 -8.99
C TYR A 86 -4.93 2.19 -8.43
N GLN A 87 -3.81 2.27 -9.15
CA GLN A 87 -2.66 3.08 -8.73
C GLN A 87 -3.00 4.58 -8.70
N ASN A 88 -3.78 5.07 -9.66
CA ASN A 88 -4.22 6.46 -9.69
C ASN A 88 -5.19 6.77 -8.55
N ASP A 89 -6.18 5.90 -8.32
CA ASP A 89 -7.14 6.04 -7.24
C ASP A 89 -6.44 6.04 -5.87
N GLN A 90 -5.46 5.15 -5.69
CA GLN A 90 -4.62 5.11 -4.48
C GLN A 90 -3.83 6.40 -4.29
N LYS A 91 -3.24 6.93 -5.36
CA LYS A 91 -2.49 8.20 -5.30
C LYS A 91 -3.40 9.37 -4.92
N GLU A 92 -4.61 9.43 -5.47
CA GLU A 92 -5.59 10.46 -5.13
C GLU A 92 -6.05 10.33 -3.67
N ALA A 93 -6.41 9.13 -3.22
CA ALA A 93 -6.81 8.85 -1.85
C ALA A 93 -5.70 9.23 -0.86
N THR A 94 -4.46 8.86 -1.16
CA THR A 94 -3.27 9.21 -0.35
C THR A 94 -3.08 10.73 -0.29
N THR A 95 -3.25 11.43 -1.41
CA THR A 95 -3.13 12.89 -1.46
C THR A 95 -4.21 13.57 -0.60
N LYS A 96 -5.45 13.09 -0.65
CA LYS A 96 -6.56 13.58 0.20
C LYS A 96 -6.32 13.30 1.68
N LEU A 97 -5.75 12.14 2.00
CA LEU A 97 -5.39 11.80 3.38
C LEU A 97 -4.29 12.74 3.90
N ILE A 98 -3.23 12.95 3.13
CA ILE A 98 -2.14 13.88 3.47
C ILE A 98 -2.66 15.29 3.70
N SER A 99 -3.53 15.81 2.83
CA SER A 99 -4.09 17.16 3.00
C SER A 99 -4.95 17.27 4.25
N SER A 100 -5.73 16.22 4.57
CA SER A 100 -6.55 16.16 5.77
C SER A 100 -5.71 16.12 7.04
N ILE A 101 -4.64 15.31 7.06
CA ILE A 101 -3.69 15.24 8.17
C ILE A 101 -3.00 16.59 8.39
N ASN A 102 -2.51 17.21 7.32
CA ASN A 102 -1.85 18.52 7.41
C ASN A 102 -2.78 19.60 7.98
N LYS A 103 -4.07 19.58 7.59
CA LYS A 103 -5.09 20.49 8.14
C LYS A 103 -5.32 20.26 9.64
N ILE A 104 -5.38 19.00 10.08
CA ILE A 104 -5.53 18.68 11.51
C ILE A 104 -4.30 19.14 12.29
N LEU A 105 -3.10 18.91 11.75
CA LEU A 105 -1.85 19.32 12.40
C LEU A 105 -1.75 20.84 12.55
N SER A 106 -2.13 21.61 11.52
CA SER A 106 -2.13 23.08 11.60
C SER A 106 -3.14 23.59 12.63
N GLN A 107 -4.37 23.06 12.61
CA GLN A 107 -5.39 23.41 13.61
C GLN A 107 -4.97 23.05 15.03
N HIS A 108 -4.31 21.89 15.21
CA HIS A 108 -3.81 21.48 16.50
C HIS A 108 -2.68 22.41 17.00
N ALA A 109 -1.79 22.84 16.11
CA ALA A 109 -0.72 23.78 16.44
C ALA A 109 -1.29 25.13 16.90
N GLU A 110 -2.26 25.68 16.16
CA GLU A 110 -2.96 26.92 16.50
C GLU A 110 -3.67 26.81 17.86
N ARG A 111 -4.47 25.74 18.05
CA ARG A 111 -5.19 25.51 19.31
C ARG A 111 -4.25 25.34 20.50
N THR A 112 -3.10 24.70 20.30
CA THR A 112 -2.08 24.54 21.35
C THR A 112 -1.47 25.89 21.74
N ALA A 113 -1.19 26.76 20.76
CA ALA A 113 -0.68 28.10 21.02
C ALA A 113 -1.71 28.96 21.77
N GLU A 114 -2.97 28.90 21.36
CA GLU A 114 -4.08 29.59 22.03
C GLU A 114 -4.29 29.12 23.47
N LEU A 115 -4.30 27.80 23.70
CA LEU A 115 -4.41 27.23 25.04
C LEU A 115 -3.27 27.68 25.97
N LYS A 116 -2.03 27.70 25.46
CA LYS A 116 -0.87 28.18 26.24
C LYS A 116 -1.02 29.66 26.60
N LYS A 117 -1.45 30.49 25.65
CA LYS A 117 -1.69 31.92 25.88
C LYS A 117 -2.78 32.13 26.93
N ASN A 118 -3.93 31.49 26.77
CA ASN A 118 -5.05 31.61 27.70
C ASN A 118 -4.67 31.11 29.10
N HIS A 119 -3.88 30.03 29.19
CA HIS A 119 -3.38 29.54 30.48
C HIS A 119 -2.46 30.55 31.17
N LEU A 120 -1.55 31.18 30.42
CA LEU A 120 -0.66 32.21 30.96
C LEU A 120 -1.44 33.45 31.43
N GLU A 121 -2.42 33.90 30.65
CA GLU A 121 -3.29 35.02 31.02
C GLU A 121 -4.08 34.72 32.30
N ASN A 122 -4.65 33.51 32.41
CA ASN A 122 -5.36 33.08 33.61
C ASN A 122 -4.45 33.04 34.85
N LEU A 123 -3.23 32.53 34.72
CA LEU A 123 -2.25 32.53 35.82
C LEU A 123 -1.90 33.95 36.27
N ASN A 124 -1.75 34.88 35.33
CA ASN A 124 -1.48 36.28 35.65
C ASN A 124 -2.66 36.93 36.40
N ILE A 125 -3.90 36.65 35.99
CA ILE A 125 -5.10 37.14 36.68
C ILE A 125 -5.16 36.60 38.12
N ILE A 126 -4.89 35.30 38.30
CA ILE A 126 -4.86 34.67 39.64
C ILE A 126 -3.79 35.34 40.51
N ASN A 127 -2.57 35.51 39.99
CA ASN A 127 -1.49 36.16 40.71
C ASN A 127 -1.82 37.61 41.11
N GLN A 128 -2.43 38.38 40.21
CA GLN A 128 -2.87 39.74 40.50
C GLN A 128 -3.94 39.75 41.60
N SER A 129 -4.96 38.90 41.47
CA SER A 129 -6.03 38.79 42.47
C SER A 129 -5.48 38.39 43.84
N ASP A 130 -4.54 37.46 43.89
CA ASP A 130 -3.94 37.01 45.15
C ASP A 130 -3.02 38.07 45.77
N ALA A 131 -2.31 38.85 44.95
CA ALA A 131 -1.55 40.01 45.42
C ALA A 131 -2.47 41.09 46.04
N GLU A 132 -3.62 41.38 45.40
CA GLU A 132 -4.61 42.31 45.92
C GLU A 132 -5.25 41.83 47.23
N LYS A 133 -5.66 40.56 47.30
CA LYS A 133 -6.17 39.95 48.53
C LYS A 133 -5.14 40.01 49.66
N THR A 134 -3.89 39.67 49.36
CA THR A 134 -2.81 39.73 50.35
C THR A 134 -2.63 41.15 50.87
N LYS A 135 -2.65 42.16 49.99
CA LYS A 135 -2.57 43.58 50.38
C LYS A 135 -3.74 44.00 51.27
N MET A 136 -4.97 43.59 50.94
CA MET A 136 -6.16 43.86 51.76
C MET A 136 -6.06 43.22 53.15
N ILE A 137 -5.66 41.94 53.21
CA ILE A 137 -5.48 41.21 54.47
C ILE A 137 -4.41 41.88 55.34
N VAL A 138 -3.26 42.22 54.78
CA VAL A 138 -2.20 42.93 55.51
C VAL A 138 -2.70 44.25 56.06
N THR A 139 -3.48 45.00 55.27
CA THR A 139 -4.04 46.29 55.70
C THR A 139 -5.04 46.12 56.86
N GLU A 140 -5.93 45.13 56.79
CA GLU A 140 -6.88 44.82 57.88
C GLU A 140 -6.16 44.33 59.14
N LEU A 141 -5.14 43.47 59.00
CA LEU A 141 -4.31 43.05 60.13
C LEU A 141 -3.59 44.23 60.80
N GLN A 142 -3.11 45.20 60.02
CA GLN A 142 -2.52 46.43 60.55
C GLN A 142 -3.53 47.29 61.32
N LYS A 143 -4.74 47.47 60.79
CA LYS A 143 -5.82 48.20 61.49
C LYS A 143 -6.21 47.50 62.80
N ASN A 144 -6.38 46.18 62.77
CA ASN A 144 -6.70 45.39 63.96
C ASN A 144 -5.59 45.51 65.01
N ARG A 145 -4.32 45.45 64.61
CA ARG A 145 -3.19 45.69 65.50
C ARG A 145 -3.24 47.08 66.14
N GLN A 146 -3.52 48.13 65.35
CA GLN A 146 -3.65 49.49 65.86
C GLN A 146 -4.83 49.62 66.84
N ALA A 147 -5.98 49.02 66.52
CA ALA A 147 -7.15 49.03 67.40
C ALA A 147 -6.87 48.34 68.75
N ILE A 148 -6.20 47.18 68.74
CA ILE A 148 -5.79 46.49 69.97
C ILE A 148 -4.88 47.37 70.81
N ILE A 149 -3.85 47.97 70.20
CA ILE A 149 -2.95 48.89 70.91
C ILE A 149 -3.73 50.05 71.53
N HIS A 150 -4.69 50.61 70.80
CA HIS A 150 -5.48 51.74 71.27
C HIS A 150 -6.41 51.36 72.43
N ILE A 151 -7.06 50.19 72.36
CA ILE A 151 -7.85 49.64 73.48
C ILE A 151 -6.96 49.47 74.71
N CYS A 152 -5.74 48.95 74.54
CA CYS A 152 -4.82 48.77 75.66
C CYS A 152 -4.34 50.09 76.26
N GLN A 153 -4.16 51.14 75.45
CA GLN A 153 -3.87 52.49 75.94
C GLN A 153 -5.03 53.04 76.77
N LEU A 154 -6.27 52.87 76.30
CA LEU A 154 -7.47 53.31 77.05
C LEU A 154 -7.64 52.57 78.39
N LEU A 155 -7.23 51.29 78.46
CA LEU A 155 -7.32 50.48 79.68
C LEU A 155 -6.17 50.72 80.67
N ASP A 156 -4.97 51.09 80.18
CA ASP A 156 -3.78 51.36 81.00
C ASP A 156 -3.05 52.61 80.51
N ASP A 157 -3.68 53.76 80.72
CA ASP A 157 -3.30 55.07 80.16
C ASP A 157 -1.92 55.57 80.65
N LYS A 158 -1.46 55.06 81.81
CA LYS A 158 -0.12 55.34 82.36
C LYS A 158 0.85 54.17 82.22
N ASN A 159 0.46 53.11 81.51
CA ASN A 159 1.22 51.87 81.32
C ASN A 159 1.77 51.27 82.64
N LYS A 160 1.01 51.38 83.74
CA LYS A 160 1.47 50.92 85.06
C LYS A 160 1.55 49.40 85.15
N SER A 161 0.75 48.70 84.34
CA SER A 161 0.75 47.24 84.27
C SER A 161 1.72 46.68 83.23
N GLY A 162 2.35 47.53 82.42
CA GLY A 162 3.25 47.14 81.32
C GLY A 162 2.55 46.42 80.16
N THR A 163 1.21 46.48 80.11
CA THR A 163 0.40 45.71 79.14
C THR A 163 0.64 46.18 77.71
N VAL A 164 0.85 47.48 77.49
CA VAL A 164 1.11 48.03 76.16
C VAL A 164 2.46 47.54 75.61
N ASP A 165 3.49 47.44 76.46
CA ASP A 165 4.82 46.98 76.04
C ASP A 165 4.85 45.49 75.74
N LYS A 166 4.15 44.67 76.54
CA LYS A 166 3.97 43.23 76.26
C LYS A 166 3.27 43.01 74.91
N ILE A 167 2.21 43.76 74.63
CA ILE A 167 1.49 43.64 73.37
C ILE A 167 2.33 44.12 72.19
N LYS A 168 3.06 45.23 72.33
CA LYS A 168 3.99 45.68 71.29
C LYS A 168 5.04 44.61 70.99
N SER A 169 5.61 43.98 72.01
CA SER A 169 6.59 42.90 71.84
C SER A 169 6.05 41.65 71.13
N LEU A 170 4.75 41.36 71.26
CA LEU A 170 4.10 40.23 70.58
C LEU A 170 3.91 40.47 69.08
N PHE A 171 3.88 41.73 68.65
CA PHE A 171 3.72 42.11 67.25
C PHE A 171 5.01 42.70 66.63
N SER A 172 6.11 42.75 67.38
CA SER A 172 7.46 43.13 66.90
C SER A 172 8.09 41.99 66.12
#